data_AF-A0A927TZ50-F1
#
_entry.id   AF-A0A927TZ50-F1
#
_cell.length_a   1.000
_cell.length_b   1.000
_cell.length_c   1.000
_cell.angle_alpha   90.00
_cell.angle_beta   90.00
_cell.angle_gamma   90.00
#
_symmetry.space_group_name_H-M   'P 1'
#
loop_
_entity.id
_entity.type
_entity.pdbx_description
1 polymer ?
#
loop_
_entity_poly.entity_id
_entity_poly.type
_entity_poly.pdbx_seq_one_letter_code
_entity_poly.pdbx_strand_id
1 'polypeptide(L)' 'MTVAMAYVPWQTFGEVYEPDKALRIGTVFPELNKPFKGRGCGR' A
#
# COMPACT_ATOMS: atom_id res chain seq x y z
N MET A 1 -7.74 31.07 2.09
CA MET A 1 -7.64 29.75 1.44
C MET A 1 -6.78 28.88 2.33
N THR A 2 -7.32 27.81 2.92
CA THR A 2 -6.58 26.93 3.84
C THR A 2 -6.14 25.69 3.08
N VAL A 3 -4.84 25.40 3.08
CA VAL A 3 -4.29 24.13 2.58
C VAL A 3 -4.56 23.09 3.64
N ALA A 4 -5.29 22.03 3.31
CA ALA A 4 -5.47 20.91 4.23
C ALA A 4 -4.12 20.23 4.45
N MET A 5 -3.62 20.26 5.69
CA MET A 5 -2.43 19.52 6.09
C MET A 5 -2.87 18.17 6.66
N ALA A 6 -2.51 17.07 6.00
CA ALA A 6 -2.70 15.74 6.53
C ALA A 6 -1.40 15.31 7.24
N TYR A 7 -1.51 14.85 8.49
CA TYR A 7 -0.39 14.25 9.20
C TYR A 7 -0.21 12.81 8.73
N VAL A 8 0.95 12.49 8.17
CA VAL A 8 1.34 11.11 7.84
C VAL A 8 2.26 10.61 8.94
N PRO A 9 1.88 9.54 9.67
CA PRO A 9 2.75 8.98 10.70
C PRO A 9 4.02 8.42 10.09
N TRP A 10 5.12 8.49 10.84
CA TRP A 10 6.38 7.86 10.44
C TRP A 10 6.21 6.35 10.35
N GLN A 11 6.46 5.77 9.18
CA GLN A 11 6.39 4.33 8.96
C GLN A 11 7.77 3.70 9.19
N THR A 12 7.84 2.69 10.07
CA THR A 12 9.05 1.87 10.24
C THR A 12 9.10 0.80 9.18
N PHE A 13 10.27 0.56 8.57
CA PHE A 13 10.44 -0.52 7.61
C PHE A 13 10.68 -1.85 8.31
N GLY A 14 9.90 -2.86 7.94
CA GLY A 14 10.12 -4.25 8.31
C GLY A 14 10.80 -5.02 7.19
N GLU A 15 10.34 -6.25 6.94
CA GLU A 15 10.79 -7.04 5.80
C GLU A 15 10.30 -6.43 4.47
N VAL A 16 11.13 -6.54 3.43
CA VAL A 16 10.90 -5.91 2.13
C VAL A 16 11.13 -6.96 1.04
N TYR A 17 10.32 -6.93 -0.02
CA TYR A 17 10.55 -7.81 -1.17
C TYR A 17 11.77 -7.35 -2.00
N GLU A 18 12.40 -8.30 -2.69
CA GLU A 18 13.35 -7.98 -3.74
C GLU A 18 12.70 -7.15 -4.87
N PRO A 19 13.46 -6.29 -5.57
CA PRO A 19 12.91 -5.34 -6.54
C PRO A 19 12.04 -5.99 -7.63
N ASP A 20 12.48 -7.09 -8.21
CA ASP A 20 11.75 -7.79 -9.28
C ASP A 20 10.40 -8.33 -8.80
N LYS A 21 10.37 -8.84 -7.57
CA LYS A 21 9.15 -9.35 -6.94
C LYS A 21 8.22 -8.20 -6.54
N ALA A 22 8.76 -7.13 -5.98
CA ALA A 22 8.00 -5.93 -5.60
C ALA A 22 7.32 -5.30 -6.82
N LEU A 23 8.02 -5.20 -7.95
CA LEU A 23 7.48 -4.66 -9.20
C LEU A 23 6.31 -5.51 -9.71
N ARG A 24 6.41 -6.84 -9.64
CA ARG A 24 5.34 -7.75 -10.06
C ARG A 24 4.10 -7.70 -9.16
N ILE A 25 4.29 -7.50 -7.84
CA ILE A 25 3.19 -7.45 -6.87
C ILE A 25 2.53 -6.07 -6.83
N GLY A 26 3.28 -5.00 -7.12
CA GLY A 26 2.83 -3.61 -7.02
C GLY A 26 2.99 -2.99 -5.63
N THR A 27 3.68 -3.68 -4.71
CA THR A 27 4.12 -3.13 -3.42
C THR A 27 5.44 -3.77 -3.00
N VAL A 28 6.33 -2.97 -2.42
CA VAL A 28 7.59 -3.45 -1.83
C VAL A 28 7.39 -4.02 -0.42
N PHE A 29 6.31 -3.62 0.24
CA PHE A 29 5.97 -4.01 1.61
C PHE A 29 5.05 -5.24 1.59
N PRO A 30 5.49 -6.39 2.14
CA PRO A 30 4.70 -7.62 2.21
C PRO A 30 3.38 -7.44 2.96
N GLU A 31 3.36 -6.62 4.02
CA GLU A 31 2.18 -6.32 4.84
C GLU A 31 1.05 -5.61 4.07
N LEU A 32 1.39 -4.94 2.96
CA LEU A 32 0.42 -4.25 2.10
C LEU A 32 -0.10 -5.16 0.98
N ASN A 33 0.48 -6.34 0.77
CA ASN A 33 0.02 -7.31 -0.23
C ASN A 33 -1.23 -8.05 0.27
N LYS A 34 -2.37 -7.34 0.26
CA LYS A 34 -3.65 -7.85 0.76
C LYS A 34 -4.51 -8.36 -0.41
N PRO A 35 -5.28 -9.45 -0.21
CA PRO A 35 -6.17 -9.94 -1.25
C PRO A 35 -7.19 -8.87 -1.61
N PHE A 36 -7.39 -8.62 -2.91
CA PHE A 36 -8.39 -7.68 -3.38
C PHE A 36 -9.79 -8.27 -3.16
N LYS A 37 -10.41 -7.91 -2.04
CA LYS A 37 -11.82 -8.18 -1.76
C LYS A 37 -12.68 -7.03 -2.28
N GLY A 38 -12.54 -6.71 -3.58
CA GLY A 38 -13.30 -5.63 -4.20
C GLY A 38 -14.73 -5.64 -3.69
N ARG A 39 -15.25 -4.50 -3.23
CA ARG A 39 -16.69 -4.40 -2.96
C ARG A 39 -17.35 -4.67 -4.29
N GLY A 40 -18.01 -5.82 -4.42
CA GLY A 40 -18.78 -6.14 -5.62
C GLY A 40 -19.75 -5.00 -5.84
N CYS A 41 -19.48 -4.16 -6.84
CA CYS A 41 -20.50 -3.34 -7.44
C CYS A 41 -21.37 -4.32 -8.24
N GLY A 42 -22.20 -5.07 -7.52
CA GLY A 42 -23.23 -5.90 -8.10
C GLY A 42 -24.22 -5.00 -8.83
N ARG A 43 -24.61 -5.45 -10.03
CA ARG A 43 -25.68 -4.86 -10.82
C ARG A 43 -27.01 -4.86 -10.07
#